data_AF-A0A6L8Y007-F1
#
_entry.id   AF-A0A6L8Y007-F1
#
_cell.length_a   1.000
_cell.length_b   1.000
_cell.length_c   1.000
_cell.angle_alpha   90.00
_cell.angle_beta   90.00
_cell.angle_gamma   90.00
#
_symmetry.space_group_name_H-M   'P 1'
#
loop_
_entity.id
_entity.type
_entity.pdbx_description
1 polymer ?
#
loop_
_entity_poly.entity_id
_entity_poly.type
_entity_poly.pdbx_seq_one_letter_code
_entity_poly.pdbx_strand_id
1 'polypeptide(L)'
;MQTVSSYGVELRKQNIPVRQTLEIYRSAVCYLTEIYEQVWEELAEIPDAKRRFNAAEHLVHTTKKNPARFDFDLRFPQMPSYLRRAAIQHALGSVSSYETRMDLWEKSGEKAGKPRLAYENHAMPVFYRDVMYREEK
;
A
#
# COMPACT_ATOMS: atom_id res chain seq x y z
N MET A 1 21.79 17.65 2.09
CA MET A 1 21.23 16.82 3.18
C MET A 1 21.97 15.50 3.17
N GLN A 2 22.78 15.25 4.20
CA GLN A 2 23.59 14.02 4.32
C GLN A 2 22.79 13.06 5.21
N THR A 3 22.16 12.06 4.62
CA THR A 3 21.44 11.02 5.35
C THR A 3 22.46 10.06 5.94
N VAL A 4 22.75 10.19 7.23
CA VAL A 4 23.61 9.28 7.98
C VAL A 4 22.69 8.25 8.64
N SER A 5 22.71 7.02 8.13
CA SER A 5 22.13 5.87 8.83
C SER A 5 23.05 5.49 9.98
N SER A 6 22.50 5.22 11.17
CA SER A 6 23.24 4.78 12.36
C SER A 6 24.01 3.48 12.18
N TYR A 7 23.84 2.80 11.05
CA TYR A 7 24.43 1.50 10.74
C TYR A 7 25.69 1.56 9.86
N GLY A 8 26.26 2.74 9.58
CA GLY A 8 27.43 2.82 8.70
C GLY A 8 27.15 2.37 7.26
N VAL A 9 25.88 2.37 6.84
CA VAL A 9 25.46 1.98 5.49
C VAL A 9 25.38 3.24 4.63
N GLU A 10 26.34 3.41 3.72
CA GLU A 10 26.30 4.46 2.72
C GLU A 10 25.47 4.00 1.50
N LEU A 11 24.31 4.61 1.30
CA LEU A 11 23.52 4.46 0.09
C LEU A 11 24.22 5.15 -1.09
N ARG A 12 25.16 4.44 -1.75
CA ARG A 12 25.92 4.97 -2.89
C ARG A 12 24.99 5.39 -4.04
N LYS A 13 25.44 6.36 -4.86
CA LYS A 13 24.71 6.95 -6.02
C LYS A 13 24.26 5.95 -7.11
N GLN A 14 24.40 4.64 -6.90
CA GLN A 14 23.93 3.55 -7.75
C GLN A 14 22.51 3.04 -7.37
N ASN A 15 21.71 3.83 -6.65
CA ASN A 15 20.35 3.51 -6.19
C ASN A 15 19.26 3.51 -7.29
N ILE A 16 19.62 3.40 -8.58
CA ILE A 16 18.65 3.38 -9.69
C ILE A 16 17.63 2.25 -9.51
N PRO A 17 18.02 1.00 -9.18
CA PRO A 17 17.06 -0.08 -9.00
C PRO A 17 16.11 0.15 -7.81
N VAL A 18 16.60 0.77 -6.73
CA VAL A 18 15.78 1.09 -5.55
C VAL A 18 14.75 2.17 -5.90
N ARG A 19 15.16 3.22 -6.63
CA ARG A 19 14.24 4.27 -7.08
C ARG A 19 13.15 3.74 -8.00
N GLN A 20 13.52 2.92 -8.98
CA GLN A 20 12.55 2.27 -9.87
C GLN A 20 11.59 1.36 -9.11
N THR A 21 12.10 0.59 -8.14
CA THR A 21 11.25 -0.26 -7.28
C THR A 21 10.28 0.60 -6.46
N LEU A 22 10.73 1.73 -5.93
CA LEU A 22 9.88 2.68 -5.20
C LEU A 22 8.79 3.29 -6.08
N GLU A 23 9.13 3.67 -7.31
CA GLU A 23 8.17 4.24 -8.27
C GLU A 23 7.07 3.22 -8.60
N ILE A 24 7.44 1.97 -8.93
CA ILE A 24 6.49 0.89 -9.20
C ILE A 24 5.63 0.61 -7.97
N TYR A 25 6.24 0.51 -6.78
CA TYR A 25 5.51 0.25 -5.54
C TYR A 25 4.51 1.36 -5.21
N ARG A 26 4.91 2.62 -5.35
CA ARG A 26 4.03 3.78 -5.11
C ARG A 26 2.89 3.84 -6.12
N SER A 27 3.17 3.55 -7.39
CA SER A 27 2.14 3.43 -8.42
C SER A 27 1.12 2.32 -8.07
N ALA A 28 1.61 1.17 -7.58
CA ALA A 28 0.75 0.08 -7.12
C ALA A 28 -0.12 0.49 -5.91
N VAL A 29 0.46 1.17 -4.91
CA VAL A 29 -0.28 1.66 -3.75
C VAL A 29 -1.36 2.68 -4.16
N CYS A 30 -1.01 3.62 -5.04
CA CYS A 30 -1.95 4.63 -5.55
C CYS A 30 -3.14 3.95 -6.23
N TYR A 31 -2.87 3.04 -7.17
CA TYR A 31 -3.90 2.28 -7.88
C TYR A 31 -4.78 1.42 -6.96
N LEU A 32 -4.19 0.77 -5.95
CA LEU A 32 -4.96 0.01 -4.96
C LEU A 32 -5.82 0.91 -4.06
N THR A 33 -5.35 2.12 -3.76
CA THR A 33 -6.09 3.09 -2.95
C THR A 33 -7.35 3.54 -3.67
N GLU A 34 -7.27 3.80 -4.98
CA GLU A 34 -8.44 4.12 -5.83
C GLU A 34 -9.45 2.96 -5.85
N ILE A 35 -8.98 1.73 -6.05
CA ILE A 35 -9.85 0.54 -6.03
C ILE A 35 -10.55 0.41 -4.68
N TYR A 36 -9.79 0.49 -3.58
CA TYR A 36 -10.34 0.24 -2.25
C TYR A 36 -11.21 1.37 -1.73
N GLU A 37 -11.06 2.61 -2.22
CA GLU A 37 -12.04 3.67 -1.99
C GLU A 37 -13.38 3.29 -2.63
N GLN A 38 -13.38 2.84 -3.89
CA GLN A 38 -14.61 2.48 -4.62
C GLN A 38 -15.38 1.31 -4.01
N VAL A 39 -14.67 0.32 -3.45
CA VAL A 39 -15.28 -0.87 -2.84
C VAL A 39 -15.29 -0.83 -1.32
N TRP A 40 -15.02 0.33 -0.70
CA TRP A 40 -14.82 0.42 0.74
C TRP A 40 -16.04 -0.07 1.52
N GLU A 41 -17.25 0.29 1.08
CA GLU A 41 -18.50 -0.11 1.73
C GLU A 41 -18.61 -1.64 1.85
N GLU A 42 -18.34 -2.38 0.77
CA GLU A 42 -18.33 -3.86 0.75
C GLU A 42 -17.28 -4.43 1.73
N LEU A 43 -16.10 -3.79 1.82
CA LEU A 43 -15.01 -4.25 2.68
C LEU A 43 -15.23 -3.88 4.16
N ALA A 44 -15.91 -2.77 4.44
CA ALA A 44 -16.18 -2.27 5.77
C ALA A 44 -17.15 -3.19 6.54
N GLU A 45 -18.08 -3.83 5.82
CA GLU A 45 -19.01 -4.82 6.39
C GLU A 45 -18.32 -6.03 7.02
N ILE A 46 -17.09 -6.35 6.60
CA ILE A 46 -16.32 -7.46 7.16
C ILE A 46 -15.65 -6.99 8.45
N PRO A 47 -16.07 -7.45 9.65
CA PRO A 47 -15.54 -6.91 10.92
C PRO A 47 -14.11 -7.38 11.21
N ASP A 48 -13.75 -8.60 10.81
CA ASP A 48 -12.43 -9.16 11.06
C ASP A 48 -11.40 -8.62 10.05
N ALA A 49 -10.36 -7.96 10.58
CA ALA A 49 -9.33 -7.32 9.76
C ALA A 49 -8.58 -8.31 8.86
N LYS A 50 -8.36 -9.54 9.33
CA LYS A 50 -7.66 -10.58 8.55
C LYS A 50 -8.52 -11.04 7.38
N ARG A 51 -9.81 -11.30 7.61
CA ARG A 51 -10.77 -11.63 6.54
C ARG A 51 -10.93 -10.48 5.55
N ARG A 52 -10.99 -9.23 6.01
CA ARG A 52 -11.06 -8.05 5.14
C ARG A 52 -9.84 -7.95 4.24
N PHE A 53 -8.63 -8.14 4.80
CA PHE A 53 -7.40 -8.17 4.01
C PHE A 53 -7.42 -9.26 2.94
N ASN A 54 -7.85 -10.48 3.29
CA ASN A 54 -7.92 -11.58 2.34
C ASN A 54 -8.96 -11.31 1.22
N ALA A 55 -10.10 -10.72 1.56
CA ALA A 55 -11.11 -10.31 0.58
C ALA A 55 -10.55 -9.26 -0.38
N ALA A 56 -9.86 -8.24 0.16
CA ALA A 56 -9.19 -7.22 -0.63
C ALA A 56 -8.09 -7.77 -1.54
N GLU A 57 -7.34 -8.79 -1.09
CA GLU A 57 -6.35 -9.50 -1.91
C GLU A 57 -7.04 -10.29 -3.05
N HIS A 58 -8.17 -10.94 -2.78
CA HIS A 58 -8.93 -11.66 -3.80
C HIS A 58 -9.55 -10.73 -4.87
N LEU A 59 -9.86 -9.48 -4.52
CA LEU A 59 -10.39 -8.52 -5.49
C LEU A 59 -9.39 -8.17 -6.59
N VAL A 60 -8.09 -8.21 -6.27
CA VAL A 60 -7.03 -7.69 -7.16
C VAL A 60 -6.12 -8.78 -7.70
N HIS A 61 -5.96 -9.90 -7.00
CA HIS A 61 -5.04 -10.96 -7.42
C HIS A 61 -5.74 -12.19 -7.98
N THR A 62 -5.41 -12.51 -9.23
CA THR A 62 -5.94 -13.69 -9.92
C THR A 62 -5.16 -14.94 -9.53
N THR A 63 -5.89 -15.97 -9.12
CA THR A 63 -5.33 -17.31 -8.89
C THR A 63 -6.18 -18.35 -9.62
N LYS A 64 -5.71 -19.59 -9.69
CA LYS A 64 -6.46 -20.70 -10.32
C LYS A 64 -7.88 -20.88 -9.78
N LYS A 65 -8.13 -20.51 -8.51
CA LYS A 65 -9.42 -20.66 -7.82
C LYS A 65 -10.17 -19.33 -7.63
N ASN A 66 -9.57 -18.21 -8.02
CA ASN A 66 -10.11 -16.87 -7.79
C ASN A 66 -9.86 -15.97 -9.01
N PRO A 67 -10.87 -15.71 -9.86
CA PRO A 67 -10.78 -14.66 -10.86
C PRO A 67 -10.87 -13.30 -10.16
N ALA A 68 -9.86 -12.45 -10.29
CA ALA A 68 -9.88 -11.12 -9.70
C ALA A 68 -10.93 -10.22 -10.39
N ARG A 69 -11.53 -9.30 -9.62
CA ARG A 69 -12.45 -8.29 -10.15
C ARG A 69 -11.71 -7.15 -10.85
N PHE A 70 -10.48 -6.86 -10.42
CA PHE A 70 -9.64 -5.78 -10.93
C PHE A 70 -8.33 -6.32 -11.52
N ASP A 71 -7.87 -5.68 -12.60
CA ASP A 71 -6.72 -6.12 -13.40
C ASP A 71 -5.35 -5.68 -12.81
N PHE A 72 -5.16 -5.84 -11.50
CA PHE A 72 -3.89 -5.48 -10.86
C PHE A 72 -2.70 -6.26 -11.43
N ASP A 73 -2.87 -7.57 -11.66
CA ASP A 73 -1.80 -8.42 -12.18
C ASP A 73 -1.43 -8.09 -13.64
N LEU A 74 -2.35 -7.50 -14.42
CA LEU A 74 -2.08 -6.99 -15.77
C LEU A 74 -1.22 -5.72 -15.69
N ARG A 75 -1.55 -4.82 -14.74
CA ARG A 75 -0.91 -3.52 -14.60
C ARG A 75 0.46 -3.60 -13.92
N PHE A 76 0.61 -4.52 -12.97
CA PHE A 76 1.85 -4.76 -12.21
C PHE A 76 2.29 -6.22 -12.37
N PRO A 77 2.68 -6.62 -13.59
CA PRO A 77 3.03 -8.00 -13.89
C PRO A 77 4.22 -8.45 -13.05
N GLN A 78 4.13 -9.67 -12.52
CA GLN A 78 5.20 -10.31 -11.73
C GLN A 78 5.59 -9.56 -10.45
N MET A 79 4.71 -8.70 -9.92
CA MET A 79 4.97 -8.06 -8.63
C MET A 79 5.16 -9.13 -7.53
N PRO A 80 6.30 -9.11 -6.79
CA PRO A 80 6.55 -10.06 -5.73
C PRO A 80 5.43 -10.07 -4.69
N SER A 81 5.05 -11.26 -4.22
CA SER A 81 3.90 -11.45 -3.33
C SER A 81 3.99 -10.59 -2.06
N TYR A 82 5.17 -10.48 -1.46
CA TYR A 82 5.39 -9.67 -0.26
C TYR A 82 5.21 -8.17 -0.51
N LEU A 83 5.65 -7.65 -1.66
CA LEU A 83 5.45 -6.24 -2.03
C LEU A 83 3.97 -5.97 -2.30
N ARG A 84 3.29 -6.86 -3.03
CA ARG A 84 1.86 -6.73 -3.30
C ARG A 84 1.04 -6.73 -2.00
N ARG A 85 1.30 -7.67 -1.09
CA ARG A 85 0.64 -7.71 0.22
C ARG A 85 0.91 -6.47 1.07
N ALA A 86 2.15 -5.96 1.05
CA ALA A 86 2.49 -4.71 1.72
C ALA A 86 1.74 -3.51 1.10
N ALA A 87 1.62 -3.46 -0.22
CA ALA A 87 0.89 -2.41 -0.92
C ALA A 87 -0.61 -2.46 -0.61
N ILE A 88 -1.21 -3.66 -0.60
CA ILE A 88 -2.62 -3.88 -0.21
C ILE A 88 -2.85 -3.39 1.23
N GLN A 89 -1.99 -3.78 2.16
CA GLN A 89 -2.11 -3.37 3.56
C GLN A 89 -2.01 -1.84 3.70
N HIS A 90 -1.09 -1.21 2.96
CA HIS A 90 -0.91 0.25 3.00
C HIS A 90 -2.13 0.99 2.45
N ALA A 91 -2.66 0.54 1.30
CA ALA A 91 -3.84 1.13 0.67
C ALA A 91 -5.08 0.98 1.56
N LEU A 92 -5.36 -0.23 2.06
CA LEU A 92 -6.47 -0.48 2.98
C LEU A 92 -6.40 0.36 4.25
N GLY A 93 -5.20 0.47 4.86
CA GLY A 93 -4.99 1.30 6.04
C GLY A 93 -5.24 2.79 5.76
N SER A 94 -4.85 3.26 4.57
CA SER A 94 -5.05 4.65 4.15
C SER A 94 -6.54 4.99 3.99
N VAL A 95 -7.30 4.13 3.29
CA VAL A 95 -8.75 4.28 3.12
C VAL A 95 -9.47 4.17 4.46
N SER A 96 -9.17 3.14 5.27
CA SER A 96 -9.77 2.97 6.60
C SER A 96 -9.55 4.17 7.52
N SER A 97 -8.34 4.75 7.49
CA SER A 97 -8.01 5.94 8.27
C SER A 97 -8.76 7.17 7.76
N TYR A 98 -8.88 7.33 6.44
CA TYR A 98 -9.65 8.42 5.83
C TYR A 98 -11.12 8.37 6.23
N GLU A 99 -11.75 7.20 6.11
CA GLU A 99 -13.16 6.98 6.42
C GLU A 99 -13.47 7.26 7.89
N THR A 100 -12.62 6.77 8.79
CA THR A 100 -12.73 7.09 10.23
C THR A 100 -12.63 8.60 10.50
N ARG A 101 -11.69 9.28 9.82
CA ARG A 101 -11.51 10.73 9.99
C ARG A 101 -12.69 11.52 9.42
N MET A 102 -13.26 11.05 8.31
CA MET A 102 -14.42 11.68 7.67
C MET A 102 -15.65 11.58 8.56
N ASP A 103 -15.95 10.40 9.10
CA ASP A 103 -17.05 10.18 10.05
C ASP A 103 -16.91 11.04 11.32
N LEU A 104 -15.70 11.15 11.88
CA LEU A 104 -15.42 12.04 13.02
C LEU A 104 -15.61 13.52 12.66
N TRP A 105 -15.20 13.93 11.46
CA TRP A 105 -15.33 15.30 10.99
C TRP A 105 -16.80 15.70 10.82
N GLU A 106 -17.62 14.85 10.22
CA GLU A 106 -19.08 15.02 10.09
C GLU A 106 -19.74 15.13 11.47
N LYS A 107 -19.41 14.21 12.39
CA LYS A 107 -19.92 14.23 13.77
C LYS A 107 -19.49 15.47 14.57
N SER A 108 -18.32 16.04 14.26
CA SER A 108 -17.81 17.23 14.94
C SER A 108 -18.48 18.54 14.50
N GLY A 109 -19.35 18.49 13.49
CA GLY A 109 -19.98 19.66 12.88
C GLY A 109 -19.01 20.45 12.01
N GLU A 110 -18.11 19.75 11.30
CA GLU A 110 -17.27 20.33 10.23
C GLU A 110 -16.33 21.48 10.65
N LYS A 111 -15.97 21.53 11.94
CA LYS A 111 -15.26 22.68 12.54
C LYS A 111 -13.81 22.85 12.10
N ALA A 112 -13.20 21.80 11.55
CA ALA A 112 -11.80 21.78 11.09
C ALA A 112 -11.73 21.57 9.57
N GLY A 113 -10.52 21.63 8.99
CA GLY A 113 -10.33 21.34 7.57
C GLY A 113 -10.81 19.94 7.19
N LYS A 114 -11.57 19.84 6.08
CA LYS A 114 -12.12 18.56 5.59
C LYS A 114 -11.00 17.54 5.34
N PRO A 115 -11.11 16.31 5.89
CA PRO A 115 -10.18 15.23 5.59
C PRO A 115 -10.08 14.98 4.09
N ARG A 116 -8.89 14.60 3.63
CA ARG A 116 -8.66 14.20 2.24
C ARG A 116 -8.01 12.83 2.22
N LEU A 117 -8.42 12.01 1.24
CA LEU A 117 -7.73 10.79 0.92
C LEU A 117 -6.48 11.15 0.11
N ALA A 118 -5.33 10.70 0.59
CA ALA A 118 -4.05 10.96 -0.06
C ALA A 118 -3.65 9.72 -0.87
N TYR A 119 -3.54 9.91 -2.19
CA TYR A 119 -3.18 8.88 -3.17
C TYR A 119 -1.66 8.79 -3.35
N GLU A 120 -1.00 9.94 -3.39
CA GLU A 120 0.46 10.04 -3.39
C GLU A 120 1.00 10.07 -1.96
N ASN A 121 0.79 8.98 -1.24
CA ASN A 121 1.56 8.75 -0.03
C ASN A 121 2.97 8.38 -0.49
N HIS A 122 4.01 8.96 0.11
CA HIS A 122 5.41 8.58 -0.11
C HIS A 122 5.70 7.16 0.44
N ALA A 123 4.83 6.20 0.08
CA ALA A 123 4.79 4.84 0.56
C ALA A 123 6.16 4.22 0.34
N MET A 124 6.64 3.61 1.41
CA MET A 124 7.93 2.94 1.46
C MET A 124 7.64 1.43 1.56
N PRO A 125 8.14 0.62 0.61
CA PRO A 125 8.02 -0.81 0.70
C PRO A 125 8.86 -1.32 1.88
N VAL A 126 8.44 -2.43 2.46
CA VAL A 126 9.25 -3.16 3.44
C VAL A 126 10.38 -3.85 2.70
N PHE A 127 11.63 -3.58 3.10
CA PHE A 127 12.78 -4.32 2.60
C PHE A 127 12.95 -5.61 3.40
N TYR A 128 13.00 -6.75 2.73
CA TYR A 128 13.16 -8.06 3.34
C TYR A 128 14.65 -8.42 3.36
N ARG A 129 15.14 -8.77 4.55
CA ARG A 129 16.49 -9.30 4.75
C ARG A 129 16.67 -10.56 3.91
N ASP A 130 17.86 -10.72 3.35
CA ASP A 130 18.31 -11.84 2.51
C ASP A 130 17.68 -11.92 1.11
N VAL A 131 16.57 -11.22 0.85
CA VAL A 131 15.94 -11.09 -0.46
C VAL A 131 16.32 -9.77 -1.14
N MET A 132 16.22 -8.64 -0.41
CA MET A 132 16.44 -7.30 -0.96
C MET A 132 17.71 -6.64 -0.44
N TYR A 133 18.22 -7.06 0.72
CA TYR A 133 19.49 -6.59 1.24
C TYR A 133 20.13 -7.64 2.15
N ARG A 134 21.47 -7.58 2.27
CA ARG A 134 22.26 -8.30 3.26
C ARG A 134 23.18 -7.30 3.96
N GLU A 135 23.41 -7.50 5.24
CA GLU A 135 24.42 -6.75 5.97
C GLU A 135 25.81 -7.32 5.60
N GLU A 136 26.80 -6.45 5.43
CA GLU A 136 28.19 -6.90 5.33
C GLU A 136 28.58 -7.54 6.68
N LYS A 137 29.25 -8.70 6.62
CA LYS A 137 29.73 -9.43 7.80
C LYS A 137 30.93 -8.74 8.44
#